data_AF-A0AAU7F2Y6-F1
#
_entry.id   AF-A0AAU7F2Y6-F1
#
_cell.length_a   1.000
_cell.length_b   1.000
_cell.length_c   1.000
_cell.angle_alpha   90.00
_cell.angle_beta   90.00
_cell.angle_gamma   90.00
#
_symmetry.space_group_name_H-M   'P 1'
#
loop_
_entity.id
_entity.type
_entity.pdbx_description
1 polymer ?
#
loop_
_entity_poly.entity_id
_entity_poly.type
_entity_poly.pdbx_seq_one_letter_code
_entity_poly.pdbx_strand_id
1 'polypeptide(L)'
;MSDKAMIHELVHRRSSVFIDEYVDRYSAMAISWNGDERVHVTFGRDSLEVLSEPIVPNPENPSKAIFGTGRSKPYRNDVASLTIPMDVAEQLAISLLRMVHGSRDREKSEDGQ
;
A
#
# COMPACT_ATOMS: atom_id res chain seq x y z
N MET A 1 30.83 -35.46 17.74
CA MET A 1 30.79 -34.97 16.35
C MET A 1 29.90 -33.74 16.37
N SER A 2 30.41 -32.59 15.94
CA SER A 2 29.68 -31.32 15.98
C SER A 2 28.90 -31.17 14.69
N ASP A 3 27.57 -31.21 14.77
CA ASP A 3 26.71 -30.86 13.63
C ASP A 3 26.94 -29.40 13.28
N LYS A 4 27.47 -29.16 12.08
CA LYS A 4 27.57 -27.83 11.48
C LYS A 4 26.14 -27.32 11.26
N ALA A 5 25.71 -26.35 12.07
CA ALA A 5 24.47 -25.63 11.82
C ALA A 5 24.56 -24.96 10.44
N MET A 6 23.74 -25.41 9.49
CA MET A 6 23.56 -24.70 8.22
C MET A 6 22.80 -23.41 8.52
N ILE A 7 23.51 -22.28 8.42
CA ILE A 7 22.89 -20.96 8.43
C ILE A 7 22.24 -20.79 7.05
N HIS A 8 20.92 -20.96 6.97
CA HIS A 8 20.18 -20.51 5.80
C HIS A 8 20.15 -18.98 5.85
N GLU A 9 21.00 -18.33 5.07
CA GLU A 9 20.90 -16.89 4.82
C GLU A 9 19.51 -16.60 4.25
N LEU A 10 18.70 -15.85 4.99
CA LEU A 10 17.44 -15.31 4.50
C LEU A 10 17.77 -14.29 3.42
N VAL A 11 17.80 -14.74 2.16
CA VAL A 11 17.99 -13.86 1.00
C VAL A 11 16.72 -13.02 0.85
N HIS A 12 16.77 -11.76 1.27
CA HIS A 12 15.78 -10.74 0.89
C HIS A 12 15.81 -10.57 -0.64
N ARG A 13 15.02 -11.37 -1.36
CA ARG A 13 14.79 -11.16 -2.78
C ARG A 13 13.75 -10.06 -2.93
N ARG A 14 14.09 -9.01 -3.66
CA ARG A 14 13.10 -8.03 -4.14
C ARG A 14 12.07 -8.79 -4.96
N SER A 15 10.80 -8.75 -4.56
CA SER A 15 9.72 -9.41 -5.29
C SER A 15 9.71 -8.92 -6.73
N SER A 16 9.66 -9.84 -7.69
CA SER A 16 9.49 -9.54 -9.14
C SER A 16 8.03 -9.37 -9.54
N VAL A 17 7.11 -9.51 -8.57
CA VAL A 17 5.69 -9.27 -8.77
C VAL A 17 5.48 -7.76 -8.66
N PHE A 18 5.00 -7.15 -9.74
CA PHE A 18 4.46 -5.79 -9.69
C PHE A 18 3.39 -5.78 -8.60
N ILE A 19 3.65 -5.09 -7.49
CA ILE A 19 2.61 -4.79 -6.51
C ILE A 19 1.89 -3.58 -7.09
N ASP A 20 0.71 -3.80 -7.68
CA ASP A 20 -0.24 -2.71 -7.85
C ASP A 20 -0.61 -2.26 -6.44
N GLU A 21 -0.07 -1.11 -6.02
CA GLU A 21 -0.31 -0.60 -4.68
C GLU A 21 -1.79 -0.24 -4.53
N TYR A 22 -2.47 -0.95 -3.63
CA TYR A 22 -3.86 -0.68 -3.29
C TYR A 22 -3.99 0.58 -2.44
N VAL A 23 -5.02 1.39 -2.70
CA VAL A 23 -5.32 2.66 -2.00
C VAL A 23 -6.79 2.66 -1.61
N ASP A 24 -7.10 2.89 -0.32
CA ASP A 24 -8.47 3.00 0.19
C ASP A 24 -8.77 4.32 0.94
N ARG A 25 -7.74 5.15 1.17
CA ARG A 25 -7.86 6.52 1.68
C ARG A 25 -7.17 7.50 0.73
N TYR A 26 -7.60 8.75 0.77
CA TYR A 26 -6.81 9.85 0.25
C TYR A 26 -7.05 11.12 1.08
N SER A 27 -6.10 12.04 1.01
CA SER A 27 -6.28 13.42 1.46
C SER A 27 -5.84 14.35 0.34
N ALA A 28 -6.57 15.45 0.15
CA ALA A 28 -6.26 16.43 -0.87
C ALA A 28 -6.35 17.84 -0.27
N MET A 29 -5.40 18.70 -0.62
CA MET A 29 -5.38 20.10 -0.21
C MET A 29 -4.81 20.98 -1.32
N ALA A 30 -5.31 22.22 -1.42
CA ALA A 30 -4.69 23.24 -2.24
C ALA A 30 -3.49 23.84 -1.50
N ILE A 31 -2.37 23.99 -2.19
CA ILE A 31 -1.13 24.59 -1.69
C ILE A 31 -0.67 25.68 -2.64
N SER A 32 -0.01 26.71 -2.11
CA SER A 32 0.76 27.64 -2.93
C SER A 32 2.22 27.18 -2.97
N TRP A 33 2.78 27.00 -4.16
CA TRP A 33 4.17 26.59 -4.35
C TRP A 33 4.79 27.39 -5.50
N ASN A 34 5.88 28.10 -5.22
CA ASN A 34 6.60 28.95 -6.19
C ASN A 34 5.73 30.01 -6.87
N GLY A 35 4.74 30.54 -6.16
CA GLY A 35 3.84 31.59 -6.68
C GLY A 35 2.60 31.09 -7.41
N ASP A 36 2.50 29.77 -7.63
CA ASP A 36 1.34 29.15 -8.29
C ASP A 36 0.54 28.27 -7.31
N GLU A 37 -0.76 28.14 -7.56
CA GLU A 37 -1.62 27.20 -6.84
C GLU A 37 -1.51 25.78 -7.42
N ARG A 38 -1.44 24.80 -6.53
CA ARG A 38 -1.33 23.38 -6.85
C ARG A 38 -2.20 22.56 -5.91
N VAL A 39 -2.62 21.39 -6.36
CA VAL A 39 -3.28 20.39 -5.51
C VAL A 39 -2.23 19.39 -5.04
N HIS A 40 -2.12 19.22 -3.73
CA HIS A 40 -1.35 18.13 -3.15
C HIS A 40 -2.32 17.02 -2.74
N VAL A 41 -2.14 15.82 -3.30
CA VAL A 41 -2.94 14.63 -2.99
C VAL A 41 -2.03 13.55 -2.42
N THR A 42 -2.39 13.03 -1.25
CA THR A 42 -1.72 11.89 -0.62
C THR A 42 -2.66 10.71 -0.60
N PHE A 43 -2.19 9.58 -1.12
CA PHE A 43 -2.92 8.33 -1.17
C PHE A 43 -2.54 7.42 0.00
N GLY A 44 -3.56 7.00 0.78
CA GLY A 44 -3.53 6.22 2.02
C GLY A 44 -4.29 4.88 1.95
N ARG A 45 -4.07 3.99 2.93
CA ARG A 45 -4.80 2.74 3.21
C ARG A 45 -4.72 2.46 4.69
N ASP A 46 -5.63 1.66 5.19
CA ASP A 46 -5.63 1.33 6.62
C ASP A 46 -4.86 0.03 6.91
N SER A 47 -4.55 -0.80 5.89
CA SER A 47 -3.97 -2.13 6.07
C SER A 47 -2.73 -2.39 5.21
N LEU A 48 -1.70 -3.07 5.74
CA LEU A 48 -0.63 -3.64 4.91
C LEU A 48 -0.73 -5.15 5.05
N GLU A 49 -0.79 -5.89 3.94
CA GLU A 49 -0.65 -7.35 3.98
C GLU A 49 0.81 -7.67 4.34
N VAL A 50 1.06 -7.77 5.64
CA VAL A 50 2.32 -8.27 6.16
C VAL A 50 2.13 -9.77 6.31
N LEU A 51 2.73 -10.56 5.42
CA LEU A 51 3.01 -11.97 5.67
C LEU A 51 4.00 -12.05 6.83
N SER A 52 3.51 -11.94 8.07
CA SER A 52 4.38 -11.97 9.24
C SER A 52 4.55 -13.40 9.70
N GLU A 53 5.76 -13.92 9.56
CA GLU A 53 6.31 -14.86 10.54
C GLU A 53 7.22 -14.03 11.47
N PRO A 54 6.67 -13.33 12.48
CA PRO A 54 7.50 -12.50 13.35
C PRO A 54 8.49 -13.39 14.10
N ILE A 55 9.80 -13.18 13.94
CA ILE A 55 10.80 -13.95 14.68
C ILE A 55 10.85 -13.41 16.13
N VAL A 56 10.44 -14.23 17.10
CA VAL A 56 10.42 -13.89 18.54
C VAL A 56 11.34 -14.83 19.32
N PRO A 57 11.91 -14.41 20.46
CA PRO A 57 12.66 -15.31 21.33
C PRO A 57 11.78 -16.47 21.80
N ASN A 58 12.32 -17.69 21.81
CA ASN A 58 11.61 -18.84 22.33
C ASN A 58 11.44 -18.69 23.85
N PRO A 59 10.21 -18.70 24.39
CA PRO A 59 9.97 -18.52 25.83
C PRO A 59 10.59 -19.64 26.68
N GLU A 60 10.78 -20.83 26.11
CA GLU A 60 11.41 -21.97 26.79
C GLU A 60 12.94 -21.98 26.62
N ASN A 61 13.47 -21.26 25.63
CA ASN A 61 14.91 -21.13 25.41
C ASN A 61 15.28 -19.77 24.81
N PRO A 62 15.64 -18.78 25.65
CA PRO A 62 15.96 -17.42 25.20
C PRO A 62 17.14 -17.31 24.22
N SER A 63 17.96 -18.36 24.07
CA SER A 63 19.07 -18.40 23.10
C SER A 63 18.65 -18.81 21.68
N LYS A 64 17.37 -19.19 21.49
CA LYS A 64 16.80 -19.57 20.19
C LYS A 64 15.65 -18.63 19.83
N ALA A 65 15.49 -18.35 18.55
CA ALA A 65 14.33 -17.63 18.03
C ALA A 65 13.34 -18.62 17.38
N ILE A 66 12.05 -18.34 17.50
CA ILE A 66 10.94 -19.08 16.90
C ILE A 66 10.07 -18.13 16.08
N PHE A 67 9.29 -18.66 15.16
CA PHE A 67 8.22 -17.90 14.52
C PHE A 67 7.10 -17.68 15.53
N GLY A 68 6.82 -16.42 15.83
CA GLY A 68 5.76 -15.99 16.70
C GLY A 68 4.41 -16.13 16.00
N THR A 69 3.40 -16.57 16.73
CA THR A 69 2.01 -16.53 16.28
C THR A 69 1.42 -15.18 16.64
N GLY A 70 1.68 -14.16 15.83
CA GLY A 70 1.15 -12.82 16.03
C GLY A 70 0.54 -12.30 14.74
N ARG A 71 -0.69 -11.79 14.80
CA ARG A 71 -1.21 -10.96 13.71
C ARG A 71 -0.32 -9.72 13.65
N SER A 72 0.41 -9.54 12.55
CA SER A 72 1.07 -8.29 12.20
C SER A 72 0.09 -7.13 12.46
N LYS A 73 0.49 -6.14 13.25
CA LYS A 73 -0.29 -4.91 13.38
C LYS A 73 -0.02 -4.06 12.13
N PRO A 74 -1.03 -3.72 11.32
CA PRO A 74 -0.81 -2.86 10.19
C PRO A 74 -0.51 -1.43 10.69
N TYR A 75 0.56 -0.87 10.17
CA TYR A 75 0.78 0.57 10.10
C TYR A 75 0.93 0.89 8.62
N ARG A 76 0.21 1.89 8.09
CA ARG A 76 0.42 2.31 6.69
C ARG A 76 1.17 3.64 6.61
N ASN A 77 2.22 3.58 5.78
CA ASN A 77 2.91 4.67 5.12
C ASN A 77 2.11 5.19 3.90
N ASP A 78 2.18 6.49 3.64
CA ASP A 78 1.73 7.08 2.37
C ASP A 78 2.20 6.21 1.17
N VAL A 79 1.28 5.79 0.29
CA VAL A 79 1.65 4.97 -0.89
C VAL A 79 2.23 5.85 -1.96
N ALA A 80 1.62 7.01 -2.16
CA ALA A 80 2.07 8.00 -3.11
C ALA A 80 1.53 9.37 -2.70
N SER A 81 2.33 10.39 -2.93
CA SER A 81 1.91 11.78 -2.85
C SER A 81 2.22 12.48 -4.17
N LEU A 82 1.25 13.23 -4.68
CA LEU A 82 1.36 13.96 -5.93
C LEU A 82 1.13 15.44 -5.66
N THR A 83 2.01 16.28 -6.20
CA THR A 83 1.77 17.72 -6.30
C THR A 83 1.45 18.04 -7.75
N ILE A 84 0.22 18.46 -7.99
CA ILE A 84 -0.37 18.55 -9.34
C ILE A 84 -0.71 20.03 -9.60
N PRO A 85 -0.30 20.61 -10.74
CA PRO A 85 -0.80 21.90 -11.20
C PRO A 85 -2.33 21.93 -11.26
N MET A 86 -2.96 23.08 -10.98
CA MET A 86 -4.41 23.17 -10.85
C MET A 86 -5.16 22.77 -12.13
N ASP A 87 -4.66 23.18 -13.29
CA ASP A 87 -5.20 22.84 -14.61
C ASP A 87 -5.17 21.34 -14.89
N VAL A 88 -4.07 20.67 -14.52
CA VAL A 88 -3.93 19.21 -14.64
C VAL A 88 -4.84 18.49 -13.64
N ALA A 89 -4.99 19.02 -12.43
CA ALA A 89 -5.88 18.47 -11.41
C ALA A 89 -7.36 18.51 -11.85
N GLU A 90 -7.79 19.58 -12.52
CA GLU A 90 -9.13 19.70 -13.08
C GLU A 90 -9.39 18.64 -14.17
N GLN A 91 -8.45 18.48 -15.10
CA GLN A 91 -8.55 17.47 -16.15
C GLN A 91 -8.60 16.04 -15.59
N LEU A 92 -7.81 15.77 -14.55
CA LEU A 92 -7.82 14.50 -13.84
C LEU A 92 -9.18 14.25 -13.19
N ALA A 93 -9.75 15.24 -12.50
CA ALA A 93 -11.06 15.12 -11.85
C ALA A 93 -12.18 14.80 -12.85
N ILE A 94 -12.22 15.51 -13.99
CA ILE A 94 -13.21 15.26 -15.05
C ILE A 94 -13.06 13.84 -15.61
N SER A 95 -11.82 13.41 -15.87
CA SER A 95 -11.53 12.08 -16.42
C SER A 95 -11.96 10.97 -15.46
N LEU A 96 -11.63 11.10 -14.17
CA LEU A 96 -12.05 10.15 -13.14
C LEU A 96 -13.57 10.08 -13.01
N LEU A 97 -14.26 11.22 -13.01
CA LEU A 97 -15.72 11.26 -12.96
C LEU A 97 -16.32 10.51 -14.15
N ARG A 98 -15.84 10.75 -15.38
CA ARG A 98 -16.33 10.03 -16.58
C ARG A 98 -16.13 8.52 -16.47
N MET A 99 -14.97 8.07 -15.98
CA MET A 99 -14.69 6.66 -15.80
C MET A 99 -15.62 6.02 -14.76
N VAL A 100 -15.85 6.68 -13.63
CA VAL A 100 -16.76 6.20 -12.58
C VAL A 100 -18.19 6.09 -13.10
N HIS A 101 -18.68 7.09 -13.85
CA HIS A 101 -20.01 7.03 -14.47
C HIS A 101 -20.13 5.86 -15.44
N GLY A 102 -19.17 5.72 -16.37
CA GLY A 102 -19.17 4.60 -17.31
C GLY A 102 -19.08 3.22 -16.66
N SER A 103 -18.44 3.10 -15.50
CA SER A 103 -18.42 1.85 -14.73
C SER A 103 -19.80 1.52 -14.14
N ARG A 104 -20.45 2.49 -13.51
CA ARG A 104 -21.77 2.32 -12.89
C ARG A 104 -22.87 2.03 -13.90
N ASP A 105 -22.77 2.62 -15.08
CA ASP A 105 -23.75 2.37 -16.15
C ASP A 105 -23.64 0.94 -16.68
N ARG A 106 -22.43 0.35 -16.70
CA ARG A 106 -22.23 -1.07 -17.04
C ARG A 106 -22.84 -2.01 -16.01
N GLU A 107 -22.63 -1.75 -14.72
CA GLU A 107 -23.24 -2.53 -13.63
C GLU A 107 -24.78 -2.54 -13.73
N LYS A 108 -25.40 -1.39 -14.01
CA LYS A 108 -26.86 -1.29 -14.17
C LYS A 108 -27.40 -2.06 -15.39
N SER A 109 -26.62 -2.17 -16.46
CA SER A 109 -27.02 -2.96 -17.63
C SER A 109 -26.87 -4.47 -17.44
N GLU A 110 -26.04 -4.91 -16.48
CA GLU A 110 -25.85 -6.33 -16.15
C GLU A 110 -26.89 -6.82 -15.12
N ASP A 111 -27.33 -5.97 -14.19
CA ASP A 111 -28.42 -6.29 -13.22
C ASP A 111 -29.83 -6.27 -13.84
N GLY A 112 -29.95 -5.85 -15.10
CA GLY A 112 -31.22 -5.75 -15.85
C GLY A 112 -31.55 -6.95 -16.74
N GLN A 113 -30.79 -8.05 -16.66
CA GLN A 113 -31.03 -9.32 -17.37
C GLN A 113 -31.52 -10.43 -16.44
#